data_AF-A0A2E0U960-F1
#
_entry.id   AF-A0A2E0U960-F1
#
_cell.length_a   1.000
_cell.length_b   1.000
_cell.length_c   1.000
_cell.angle_alpha   90.00
_cell.angle_beta   90.00
_cell.angle_gamma   90.00
#
_symmetry.space_group_name_H-M   'P 1'
#
loop_
_entity.id
_entity.type
_entity.pdbx_description
1 polymer ?
#
loop_
_entity_poly.entity_id
_entity_poly.type
_entity_poly.pdbx_seq_one_letter_code
_entity_poly.pdbx_strand_id
1 'polypeptide(L)'
;MSPDSAYGFRLPEGDAEVGKAVFEEKQCATCHIIGAFPELRDNMTDPEMNVAIGGLQTRIATHGELVSAVINPSHKIARGYKREPYVEDGQSAMRTVNEQLTVAELIDLVAFLQDQYEEFPDY
;
A
#
# COMPACT_ATOMS: atom_id res chain seq x y z
N MET A 1 13.08 -20.96 11.83
CA MET A 1 12.43 -19.93 11.00
C MET A 1 12.19 -20.54 9.62
N SER A 2 11.03 -20.30 9.02
CA SER A 2 10.76 -20.77 7.65
C SER A 2 11.67 -20.05 6.65
N PRO A 3 12.13 -20.70 5.57
CA PRO A 3 12.80 -20.02 4.45
C PRO A 3 12.00 -18.83 3.88
N ASP A 4 10.67 -18.88 3.95
CA ASP A 4 9.77 -17.84 3.40
C ASP A 4 9.44 -16.72 4.41
N SER A 5 10.18 -16.62 5.53
CA SER A 5 9.90 -15.63 6.57
C SER A 5 10.42 -14.24 6.21
N ALA A 6 9.58 -13.21 6.41
CA ALA A 6 9.99 -11.81 6.30
C ALA A 6 10.81 -11.30 7.51
N TYR A 7 11.14 -12.14 8.49
CA TYR A 7 11.89 -11.69 9.66
C TYR A 7 13.29 -11.21 9.27
N GLY A 8 13.67 -10.04 9.79
CA GLY A 8 14.93 -9.38 9.45
C GLY A 8 14.89 -8.61 8.14
N PHE A 9 13.78 -8.66 7.39
CA PHE A 9 13.62 -7.87 6.17
C PHE A 9 13.63 -6.38 6.48
N ARG A 10 14.47 -5.63 5.74
CA ARG A 10 14.54 -4.18 5.79
C ARG A 10 14.90 -3.65 4.40
N LEU A 11 14.15 -2.65 3.95
CA LEU A 11 14.55 -1.81 2.83
C LEU A 11 15.62 -0.81 3.29
N PRO A 12 16.46 -0.28 2.37
CA PRO A 12 17.18 0.95 2.60
C PRO A 12 16.20 2.13 2.81
N GLU A 13 16.73 3.27 3.25
CA GLU A 13 15.95 4.51 3.27
C GLU A 13 15.52 4.89 1.85
N GLY A 14 14.25 5.29 1.71
CA GLY A 14 13.67 5.79 0.46
C GLY A 14 13.23 7.25 0.61
N ASP A 15 12.84 7.84 -0.50
CA ASP A 15 12.34 9.22 -0.59
C ASP A 15 10.81 9.23 -0.70
N ALA A 16 10.13 9.76 0.32
CA ALA A 16 8.66 9.82 0.36
C ALA A 16 8.06 10.75 -0.70
N GLU A 17 8.76 11.80 -1.14
CA GLU A 17 8.29 12.69 -2.20
C GLU A 17 8.32 11.96 -3.56
N VAL A 18 9.41 11.22 -3.82
CA VAL A 18 9.50 10.33 -5.00
C VAL A 18 8.45 9.23 -4.92
N GLY A 19 8.25 8.63 -3.75
CA GLY A 19 7.23 7.61 -3.52
C GLY A 19 5.81 8.08 -3.81
N LYS A 20 5.48 9.33 -3.46
CA LYS A 20 4.21 9.97 -3.84
C LYS A 20 4.08 10.07 -5.35
N ALA A 21 5.13 10.49 -6.05
CA ALA A 21 5.13 10.57 -7.51
C ALA A 21 4.94 9.17 -8.15
N VAL A 22 5.56 8.12 -7.60
CA VAL A 22 5.34 6.74 -8.02
C VAL A 22 3.89 6.31 -7.78
N PHE A 23 3.30 6.67 -6.64
CA PHE A 23 1.89 6.37 -6.34
C PHE A 23 0.93 6.97 -7.39
N GLU A 24 1.20 8.20 -7.83
CA GLU A 24 0.45 8.87 -8.90
C GLU A 24 0.70 8.23 -10.27
N GLU A 25 1.97 8.04 -10.65
CA GLU A 25 2.37 7.51 -11.96
C GLU A 25 1.86 6.08 -12.17
N LYS A 26 1.97 5.24 -11.14
CA LYS A 26 1.45 3.86 -11.17
C LYS A 26 -0.05 3.81 -10.86
N GLN A 27 -0.73 4.95 -10.89
CA GLN A 27 -2.19 5.11 -10.76
C GLN A 27 -2.79 4.39 -9.54
N CYS A 28 -2.05 4.32 -8.43
CA CYS A 28 -2.53 3.67 -7.21
C CYS A 28 -3.79 4.37 -6.67
N ALA A 29 -3.90 5.68 -6.93
CA ALA A 29 -5.03 6.51 -6.53
C ALA A 29 -6.39 6.11 -7.16
N THR A 30 -6.42 5.30 -8.22
CA THR A 30 -7.70 4.86 -8.82
C THR A 30 -8.53 4.00 -7.88
N CYS A 31 -7.85 3.25 -7.02
CA CYS A 31 -8.47 2.38 -6.02
C CYS A 31 -8.22 2.86 -4.59
N HIS A 32 -7.06 3.47 -4.33
CA HIS A 32 -6.66 3.84 -2.97
C HIS A 32 -6.92 5.31 -2.64
N ILE A 33 -7.33 5.57 -1.40
CA ILE A 33 -7.48 6.92 -0.83
C ILE A 33 -6.51 7.06 0.34
N ILE A 34 -5.79 8.17 0.39
CA ILE A 34 -4.94 8.54 1.52
C ILE A 34 -5.53 9.81 2.13
N GLY A 35 -5.92 9.76 3.41
CA GLY A 35 -6.63 10.85 4.07
C GLY A 35 -5.83 12.16 4.12
N ALA A 36 -4.50 12.07 4.21
CA ALA A 36 -3.60 13.23 4.21
C ALA A 36 -3.41 13.87 2.83
N PHE A 37 -3.75 13.15 1.75
CA PHE A 37 -3.55 13.59 0.37
C PHE A 37 -4.82 13.40 -0.49
N PRO A 38 -5.95 14.04 -0.13
CA PRO A 38 -7.19 13.93 -0.90
C PRO A 38 -7.03 14.42 -2.34
N GLU A 39 -6.11 15.36 -2.59
CA GLU A 39 -5.88 15.97 -3.90
C GLU A 39 -5.38 14.99 -4.96
N LEU A 40 -4.83 13.84 -4.54
CA LEU A 40 -4.47 12.73 -5.43
C LEU A 40 -5.67 12.20 -6.24
N ARG A 41 -6.89 12.56 -5.87
CA ARG A 41 -8.13 12.17 -6.54
C ARG A 41 -9.01 13.33 -6.97
N ASP A 42 -8.59 14.58 -6.80
CA ASP A 42 -9.42 15.76 -7.09
C ASP A 42 -9.93 15.81 -8.54
N ASN A 43 -9.13 15.31 -9.48
CA ASN A 43 -9.48 15.28 -10.90
C ASN A 43 -10.10 13.95 -11.35
N MET A 44 -10.43 13.05 -10.42
CA MET A 44 -10.92 11.71 -10.71
C MET A 44 -12.44 11.64 -10.54
N THR A 45 -13.16 11.72 -11.66
CA THR A 45 -14.63 11.76 -11.66
C THR A 45 -15.30 10.43 -11.30
N ASP A 46 -14.63 9.30 -11.58
CA ASP A 46 -15.17 7.96 -11.34
C ASP A 46 -14.04 7.01 -10.92
N PRO A 47 -13.72 6.94 -9.62
CA PRO A 47 -12.71 6.00 -9.16
C PRO A 47 -13.23 4.56 -9.14
N GLU A 48 -12.34 3.62 -9.48
CA GLU A 48 -12.66 2.19 -9.52
C GLU A 48 -13.02 1.65 -8.12
N MET A 49 -12.30 2.08 -7.08
CA MET A 49 -12.53 1.64 -5.71
C MET A 49 -12.18 2.71 -4.67
N ASN A 50 -12.62 2.44 -3.43
CA ASN A 50 -12.27 3.18 -2.23
C ASN A 50 -11.64 2.22 -1.21
N VAL A 51 -10.31 2.11 -1.25
CA VAL A 51 -9.49 1.36 -0.30
C VAL A 51 -8.61 2.34 0.47
N ALA A 52 -8.86 2.49 1.77
CA ALA A 52 -8.11 3.45 2.57
C ALA A 52 -6.69 2.94 2.84
N ILE A 53 -5.71 3.84 2.74
CA ILE A 53 -4.32 3.65 3.16
C ILE A 53 -4.03 4.66 4.26
N GLY A 54 -3.31 4.20 5.29
CA GLY A 54 -2.89 5.04 6.39
C GLY A 54 -3.89 5.12 7.55
N GLY A 55 -3.76 6.19 8.33
CA GLY A 55 -4.55 6.46 9.53
C GLY A 55 -4.03 5.78 10.79
N LEU A 56 -4.78 5.97 11.89
CA LEU A 56 -4.43 5.43 13.20
C LEU A 56 -4.56 3.90 13.24
N GLN A 57 -3.48 3.24 13.64
CA GLN A 57 -3.41 1.79 13.78
C GLN A 57 -2.88 1.39 15.15
N THR A 58 -3.21 0.17 15.57
CA THR A 58 -2.70 -0.42 16.82
C THR A 58 -1.22 -0.80 16.75
N ARG A 59 -0.68 -0.87 15.53
CA ARG A 59 0.73 -1.05 15.24
C ARG A 59 1.00 -0.55 13.82
N ILE A 60 2.12 0.13 13.64
CA ILE A 60 2.60 0.55 12.32
C ILE A 60 3.04 -0.70 11.51
N ALA A 61 2.62 -0.78 10.24
CA ALA A 61 3.02 -1.85 9.34
C ALA A 61 4.54 -1.85 9.13
N THR A 62 5.16 -3.03 9.12
CA THR A 62 6.59 -3.15 8.82
C THR A 62 6.86 -3.03 7.32
N HIS A 63 8.11 -2.72 6.92
CA HIS A 63 8.52 -2.77 5.51
C HIS A 63 8.15 -4.09 4.82
N GLY A 64 8.33 -5.23 5.50
CA GLY A 64 7.96 -6.54 4.95
C GLY A 64 6.45 -6.68 4.70
N GLU A 65 5.62 -6.15 5.60
CA GLU A 65 4.16 -6.13 5.45
C GLU A 65 3.73 -5.21 4.31
N LEU A 66 4.29 -4.00 4.21
CA LEU A 66 3.97 -3.05 3.15
C LEU A 66 4.43 -3.56 1.77
N VAL A 67 5.67 -4.03 1.65
CA VAL A 67 6.19 -4.63 0.41
C VAL A 67 5.32 -5.80 -0.01
N SER A 68 5.00 -6.72 0.91
CA SER A 68 4.14 -7.88 0.58
C SER A 68 2.76 -7.44 0.10
N ALA A 69 2.16 -6.41 0.71
CA ALA A 69 0.86 -5.89 0.30
C ALA A 69 0.89 -5.30 -1.11
N VAL A 70 2.00 -4.67 -1.52
CA VAL A 70 2.15 -4.08 -2.86
C VAL A 70 2.41 -5.15 -3.94
N ILE A 71 3.34 -6.08 -3.69
CA ILE A 71 3.81 -7.02 -4.73
C ILE A 71 3.11 -8.39 -4.71
N ASN A 72 2.33 -8.65 -3.66
CA ASN A 72 1.56 -9.88 -3.48
C ASN A 72 0.21 -9.60 -2.78
N PRO A 73 -0.67 -8.79 -3.40
CA PRO A 73 -1.86 -8.24 -2.73
C PRO A 73 -2.87 -9.31 -2.27
N SER A 74 -2.91 -10.46 -2.93
CA SER A 74 -3.77 -11.58 -2.53
C SER A 74 -3.28 -12.34 -1.30
N HIS A 75 -2.01 -12.21 -0.90
CA HIS A 75 -1.44 -12.96 0.22
C HIS A 75 -2.18 -12.69 1.54
N LYS A 76 -2.57 -11.44 1.77
CA LYS A 76 -3.29 -11.02 2.98
C LYS A 76 -4.22 -9.85 2.69
N ILE A 77 -5.49 -10.17 2.47
CA ILE A 77 -6.55 -9.16 2.32
C ILE A 77 -7.14 -8.83 3.70
N ALA A 78 -7.20 -7.54 4.04
CA ALA A 78 -7.79 -7.11 5.31
C ALA A 78 -9.28 -7.46 5.38
N ARG A 79 -9.78 -7.81 6.58
CA ARG A 79 -11.14 -8.35 6.78
C ARG A 79 -12.24 -7.47 6.18
N GLY A 80 -12.10 -6.14 6.25
CA GLY A 80 -13.07 -5.18 5.70
C GLY A 80 -13.19 -5.20 4.17
N TYR A 81 -12.17 -5.72 3.48
CA TYR A 81 -12.09 -5.83 2.03
C TYR A 81 -12.28 -7.26 1.51
N LYS A 82 -12.60 -8.26 2.36
CA LYS A 82 -12.85 -9.64 1.93
C LYS A 82 -14.27 -9.83 1.36
N ARG A 83 -14.63 -9.01 0.37
CA ARG A 83 -15.94 -9.02 -0.30
C ARG A 83 -15.82 -8.34 -1.66
N GLU A 84 -16.72 -8.70 -2.56
CA GLU A 84 -16.95 -7.95 -3.80
C GLU A 84 -17.20 -6.45 -3.50
N PRO A 85 -16.67 -5.51 -4.31
CA PRO A 85 -15.86 -5.72 -5.52
C PRO A 85 -14.34 -5.82 -5.27
N TYR A 86 -13.88 -5.86 -4.01
CA TYR A 86 -12.45 -5.80 -3.68
C TYR A 86 -11.71 -7.13 -3.85
N VAL A 87 -12.48 -8.22 -4.01
CA VAL A 87 -11.98 -9.58 -4.15
C VAL A 87 -12.79 -10.25 -5.24
N GLU A 88 -12.10 -10.86 -6.20
CA GLU A 88 -12.66 -11.66 -7.29
C GLU A 88 -12.02 -13.06 -7.23
N ASP A 89 -12.83 -14.12 -7.23
CA ASP A 89 -12.37 -15.52 -7.11
C ASP A 89 -11.41 -15.79 -5.94
N GLY A 90 -11.60 -15.05 -4.83
CA GLY A 90 -10.76 -15.17 -3.63
C GLY A 90 -9.39 -14.51 -3.74
N GLN A 91 -9.10 -13.81 -4.84
CA GLN A 91 -7.90 -12.99 -5.06
C GLN A 91 -8.23 -11.51 -4.88
N SER A 92 -7.24 -10.70 -4.52
CA SER A 92 -7.44 -9.25 -4.48
C SER A 92 -7.71 -8.73 -5.88
N ALA A 93 -8.67 -7.81 -6.00
CA ALA A 93 -8.91 -7.07 -7.24
C ALA A 93 -7.81 -6.02 -7.54
N MET A 94 -6.86 -5.82 -6.61
CA MET A 94 -5.68 -4.99 -6.87
C MET A 94 -4.81 -5.64 -7.96
N ARG A 95 -4.57 -4.89 -9.04
CA ARG A 95 -3.70 -5.33 -10.13
C ARG A 95 -2.27 -5.61 -9.65
N THR A 96 -1.61 -6.56 -10.28
CA THR A 96 -0.17 -6.79 -10.05
C THR A 96 0.65 -5.70 -10.72
N VAL A 97 1.65 -5.16 -10.02
CA VAL A 97 2.52 -4.08 -10.50
C VAL A 97 3.99 -4.50 -10.66
N ASN A 98 4.31 -5.77 -10.39
CA ASN A 98 5.69 -6.27 -10.24
C ASN A 98 6.57 -6.09 -11.49
N GLU A 99 5.96 -6.07 -12.68
CA GLU A 99 6.68 -5.87 -13.94
C GLU A 99 6.82 -4.39 -14.32
N GLN A 100 6.14 -3.49 -13.59
CA GLN A 100 6.06 -2.05 -13.88
C GLN A 100 6.68 -1.19 -12.77
N LEU A 101 7.19 -1.84 -11.72
CA LEU A 101 7.78 -1.20 -10.55
C LEU A 101 9.22 -1.69 -10.39
N THR A 102 10.17 -0.79 -10.61
CA THR A 102 11.58 -1.04 -10.29
C THR A 102 11.76 -1.16 -8.77
N VAL A 103 12.86 -1.78 -8.35
CA VAL A 103 13.19 -1.90 -6.93
C VAL A 103 13.34 -0.52 -6.27
N ALA A 104 13.90 0.47 -6.99
CA ALA A 104 14.01 1.84 -6.50
C ALA A 104 12.64 2.48 -6.27
N GLU A 105 11.74 2.40 -7.25
CA GLU A 105 10.37 2.91 -7.11
C GLU A 105 9.61 2.21 -5.97
N LEU A 106 9.82 0.91 -5.75
CA LEU A 106 9.23 0.19 -4.62
C LEU A 106 9.77 0.68 -3.27
N ILE A 107 11.06 0.96 -3.17
CA ILE A 107 11.68 1.51 -1.96
C ILE A 107 11.04 2.85 -1.61
N ASP A 108 11.00 3.77 -2.58
CA ASP A 108 10.46 5.11 -2.40
C ASP A 108 8.95 5.07 -2.12
N LEU A 109 8.20 4.25 -2.85
CA LEU A 109 6.77 4.03 -2.64
C LEU A 109 6.49 3.53 -1.22
N VAL A 110 7.26 2.57 -0.72
CA VAL A 110 7.08 2.05 0.65
C VAL A 110 7.40 3.14 1.68
N ALA A 111 8.42 3.97 1.45
CA ALA A 111 8.70 5.13 2.29
C ALA A 111 7.49 6.07 2.38
N PHE A 112 6.92 6.43 1.23
CA PHE A 112 5.70 7.25 1.18
C PHE A 112 4.52 6.61 1.91
N LEU A 113 4.26 5.32 1.67
CA LEU A 113 3.15 4.59 2.31
C LEU A 113 3.32 4.48 3.82
N GLN A 114 4.55 4.30 4.30
CA GLN A 114 4.88 4.16 5.71
C GLN A 114 4.50 5.42 6.50
N ASP A 115 4.77 6.60 5.95
CA ASP A 115 4.48 7.91 6.54
C ASP A 115 2.98 8.21 6.68
N GLN A 116 2.12 7.40 6.07
CA GLN A 116 0.66 7.58 6.17
C GLN A 116 0.05 6.95 7.41
N TYR A 117 0.83 6.18 8.18
CA TYR A 117 0.36 5.45 9.35
C TYR A 117 0.83 6.10 10.64
N GLU A 118 -0.10 6.26 11.57
CA GLU A 118 0.18 6.71 12.93
C GLU A 118 -0.19 5.60 13.91
N GLU A 119 0.58 5.45 14.98
CA GLU A 119 0.27 4.50 16.05
C GLU A 119 -0.64 5.15 17.09
N PHE A 120 -1.62 4.40 17.62
CA PHE A 120 -2.35 4.87 18.78
C PHE A 120 -1.39 5.17 19.94
N PRO A 121 -1.56 6.28 20.66
CA PRO A 121 -0.79 6.51 21.87
C PRO A 121 -1.04 5.38 22.87
N ASP A 122 0.02 4.86 23.48
CA ASP A 122 -0.09 3.96 24.63
C ASP A 122 -0.69 4.75 25.81
N TYR A 123 -1.92 4.41 26.22
CA TYR A 123 -2.60 4.97 27.39
C TYR A 123 -2.57 4.00 28.58
#